data_AF-A0AAN8SQ68-F1
#
_entry.id   AF-A0AAN8SQ68-F1
#
_cell.length_a   1.000
_cell.length_b   1.000
_cell.length_c   1.000
_cell.angle_alpha   90.00
_cell.angle_beta   90.00
_cell.angle_gamma   90.00
#
_symmetry.space_group_name_H-M   'P 1'
#
loop_
_entity.id
_entity.type
_entity.pdbx_description
1 polymer ?
#
loop_
_entity_poly.entity_id
_entity_poly.type
_entity_poly.pdbx_seq_one_letter_code
_entity_poly.pdbx_strand_id
1 'polypeptide(L)'
;MNAMYSIMESSIHCINLWQLDGRPMSGDIGRGATRDAIAFARKLASAGDRPKGFLQLAGGTNGHTVEGLKKERLFQTTTIHEASIYETILITLHSPNALIAGVAFGGYARKIVGRVLSSVQSHHGLARVEDFPEQLLQAIIESLALVGTVKCYNIQKQIT
;
A
#
# COMPACT_ATOMS: atom_id res chain seq x y z
N MET A 1 13.40 6.44 -18.46
CA MET A 1 13.69 5.80 -17.15
C MET A 1 15.13 5.27 -17.04
N ASN A 2 15.68 4.61 -18.07
CA ASN A 2 16.98 3.94 -18.00
C ASN A 2 18.16 4.79 -17.50
N ALA A 3 18.30 6.04 -17.94
CA ALA A 3 19.41 6.90 -17.49
C ALA A 3 19.37 7.22 -15.98
N MET A 4 18.18 7.47 -15.44
CA MET A 4 17.98 7.68 -14.00
C MET A 4 18.38 6.43 -13.20
N TYR A 5 18.02 5.24 -13.69
CA TYR A 5 18.43 3.98 -13.09
C TYR A 5 19.93 3.78 -13.08
N SER A 6 20.60 3.97 -14.21
CA SER A 6 22.05 3.79 -14.31
C SER A 6 22.80 4.69 -13.31
N ILE A 7 22.31 5.92 -13.09
CA ILE A 7 22.88 6.82 -12.09
C ILE A 7 22.62 6.29 -10.67
N MET A 8 21.37 5.98 -10.33
CA MET A 8 21.00 5.52 -8.98
C MET A 8 21.66 4.18 -8.61
N GLU A 9 21.72 3.21 -9.51
CA GLU A 9 22.29 1.87 -9.30
C GLU A 9 23.79 1.94 -8.97
N SER A 10 24.51 2.89 -9.58
CA SER A 10 25.95 3.07 -9.34
C SER A 10 26.29 3.66 -7.97
N SER A 11 25.32 4.29 -7.30
CA SER A 11 25.56 5.07 -6.06
C SER A 11 24.70 4.66 -4.87
N ILE A 12 23.63 3.88 -5.09
CA ILE A 12 22.62 3.58 -4.06
C ILE A 12 22.30 2.08 -4.09
N HIS A 13 22.75 1.37 -3.07
CA HIS A 13 22.46 -0.05 -2.86
C HIS A 13 21.24 -0.21 -1.93
N CYS A 14 20.05 0.20 -2.38
CA CYS A 14 18.82 0.01 -1.62
C CYS A 14 17.66 -0.47 -2.49
N ILE A 15 16.65 -1.05 -1.84
CA ILE A 15 15.40 -1.44 -2.51
C ILE A 15 14.58 -0.18 -2.79
N ASN A 16 14.28 0.07 -4.06
CA ASN A 16 13.41 1.19 -4.44
C ASN A 16 11.94 0.81 -4.27
N LEU A 17 11.20 1.66 -3.55
CA LEU A 17 9.74 1.66 -3.49
C LEU A 17 9.21 2.81 -4.35
N TRP A 18 8.59 2.48 -5.48
CA TRP A 18 8.01 3.47 -6.39
C TRP A 18 6.55 3.70 -6.03
N GLN A 19 6.23 4.90 -5.55
CA GLN A 19 4.85 5.33 -5.45
C GLN A 19 4.38 5.83 -6.82
N LEU A 20 3.37 5.18 -7.37
CA LEU A 20 2.89 5.42 -8.72
C LEU A 20 1.52 6.05 -8.68
N ASP A 21 1.47 7.35 -8.96
CA ASP A 21 0.24 8.14 -8.85
C ASP A 21 -0.57 8.08 -10.16
N GLY A 22 -1.67 7.31 -10.15
CA GLY A 22 -2.49 7.08 -11.34
C GLY A 22 -3.44 8.23 -11.69
N ARG A 23 -3.72 9.13 -10.74
CA ARG A 23 -4.59 10.32 -10.89
C ARG A 23 -4.14 11.45 -9.96
N PRO A 24 -4.38 12.73 -10.29
CA PRO A 24 -4.11 13.84 -9.38
C PRO A 24 -4.72 13.59 -8.00
N MET A 25 -3.92 13.78 -6.93
CA MET A 25 -4.32 13.65 -5.53
C MET A 25 -5.39 14.70 -5.12
N SER A 26 -6.63 14.56 -5.60
CA SER A 26 -7.74 15.45 -5.22
C SER A 26 -8.76 14.79 -4.28
N GLY A 27 -8.54 13.53 -3.90
CA GLY A 27 -9.38 12.81 -2.94
C GLY A 27 -9.96 11.53 -3.51
N ASP A 28 -9.52 10.41 -2.97
CA ASP A 28 -10.05 9.07 -3.25
C ASP A 28 -11.45 8.91 -2.66
N ILE A 29 -12.46 9.17 -3.49
CA ILE A 29 -13.86 9.08 -3.04
C ILE A 29 -14.75 8.22 -3.94
N GLY A 30 -14.37 7.95 -5.20
CA GLY A 30 -15.25 7.25 -6.15
C GLY A 30 -14.80 5.84 -6.53
N ARG A 31 -15.78 4.92 -6.73
CA ARG A 31 -15.55 3.58 -7.34
C ARG A 31 -14.83 3.64 -8.70
N GLY A 32 -15.00 4.73 -9.45
CA GLY A 32 -14.33 4.93 -10.74
C GLY A 32 -12.80 5.02 -10.62
N ALA A 33 -12.28 5.58 -9.52
CA ALA A 33 -10.86 5.81 -9.36
C ALA A 33 -10.06 4.50 -9.22
N THR A 34 -10.67 3.47 -8.62
CA THR A 34 -10.11 2.11 -8.57
C THR A 34 -9.88 1.53 -9.96
N ARG A 35 -10.82 1.75 -10.90
CA ARG A 35 -10.71 1.23 -12.27
C ARG A 35 -9.53 1.85 -12.99
N ASP A 36 -9.35 3.16 -12.83
CA ASP A 36 -8.24 3.88 -13.45
C ASP A 36 -6.89 3.48 -12.86
N ALA A 37 -6.80 3.32 -11.53
CA ALA A 37 -5.60 2.82 -10.86
C ALA A 37 -5.21 1.41 -11.36
N ILE A 38 -6.19 0.51 -11.53
CA ILE A 38 -5.95 -0.84 -12.06
C ILE A 38 -5.56 -0.78 -13.55
N ALA A 39 -6.22 0.06 -14.36
CA ALA A 39 -5.87 0.23 -15.77
C ALA A 39 -4.44 0.76 -15.93
N PHE A 40 -4.05 1.72 -15.09
CA PHE A 40 -2.70 2.23 -15.01
C PHE A 40 -1.71 1.11 -14.63
N ALA A 41 -2.03 0.31 -13.61
CA ALA A 41 -1.20 -0.82 -13.19
C ALA A 41 -1.01 -1.84 -14.33
N ARG A 42 -2.05 -2.15 -15.09
CA ARG A 42 -1.97 -3.02 -16.28
C ARG A 42 -1.01 -2.43 -17.32
N LYS A 43 -1.18 -1.14 -17.66
CA LYS A 43 -0.32 -0.46 -18.63
C LYS A 43 1.14 -0.48 -18.20
N LEU A 44 1.41 -0.22 -16.92
CA LEU A 44 2.76 -0.24 -16.37
C LEU A 44 3.35 -1.65 -16.34
N ALA A 45 2.55 -2.67 -16.00
CA ALA A 45 2.98 -4.06 -16.02
C ALA A 45 3.38 -4.53 -17.43
N SER A 46 2.79 -3.96 -18.49
CA SER A 46 3.14 -4.24 -19.88
C SER A 46 4.27 -3.36 -20.44
N ALA A 47 4.73 -2.33 -19.71
CA ALA A 47 5.78 -1.44 -20.18
C ALA A 47 7.17 -2.09 -20.01
N GLY A 48 7.94 -2.16 -21.10
CA GLY A 48 9.29 -2.75 -21.10
C GLY A 48 10.33 -1.94 -20.34
N ASP A 49 10.09 -0.64 -20.14
CA ASP A 49 10.98 0.28 -19.44
C ASP A 49 10.47 0.69 -18.04
N ARG A 50 9.52 -0.07 -17.49
CA ARG A 50 8.90 0.20 -16.18
C ARG A 50 9.91 0.32 -15.04
N PRO A 51 9.56 0.99 -13.93
CA PRO A 51 10.45 1.15 -12.81
C PRO A 51 10.89 -0.19 -12.21
N LYS A 52 12.19 -0.43 -11.98
CA LYS A 52 12.68 -1.64 -11.28
C LYS A 52 12.42 -1.55 -9.77
N GLY A 53 12.07 -2.68 -9.15
CA GLY A 53 11.84 -2.78 -7.70
C GLY A 53 10.36 -2.92 -7.32
N PHE A 54 10.01 -2.49 -6.11
CA PHE A 54 8.64 -2.58 -5.61
C PHE A 54 7.80 -1.42 -6.10
N LEU A 55 6.63 -1.75 -6.63
CA LEU A 55 5.67 -0.77 -7.13
C LEU A 55 4.49 -0.68 -6.17
N GLN A 56 4.22 0.52 -5.68
CA GLN A 56 3.05 0.83 -4.85
C GLN A 56 2.12 1.76 -5.63
N LEU A 57 0.91 1.28 -5.91
CA LEU A 57 -0.10 2.15 -6.53
C LEU A 57 -0.59 3.18 -5.52
N ALA A 58 -0.69 4.42 -5.96
CA ALA A 58 -1.29 5.53 -5.24
C ALA A 58 -2.19 6.32 -6.20
N GLY A 59 -3.01 7.21 -5.63
CA GLY A 59 -3.96 8.03 -6.37
C GLY A 59 -5.06 7.23 -7.05
N GLY A 60 -6.30 7.48 -6.65
CA GLY A 60 -7.45 6.71 -7.07
C GLY A 60 -7.62 5.39 -6.30
N THR A 61 -6.80 5.12 -5.29
CA THR A 61 -6.75 3.83 -4.60
C THR A 61 -7.65 3.80 -3.36
N ASN A 62 -8.36 2.69 -3.14
CA ASN A 62 -9.23 2.50 -1.98
C ASN A 62 -9.34 1.01 -1.62
N GLY A 63 -10.22 0.67 -0.66
CA GLY A 63 -10.43 -0.70 -0.19
C GLY A 63 -10.69 -1.75 -1.29
N HIS A 64 -11.22 -1.37 -2.45
CA HIS A 64 -11.51 -2.29 -3.55
C HIS A 64 -10.33 -2.52 -4.50
N THR A 65 -9.29 -1.67 -4.44
CA THR A 65 -8.16 -1.74 -5.38
C THR A 65 -7.40 -3.06 -5.26
N VAL A 66 -7.21 -3.57 -4.04
CA VAL A 66 -6.52 -4.84 -3.81
C VAL A 66 -7.23 -6.01 -4.49
N GLU A 67 -8.55 -6.12 -4.32
CA GLU A 67 -9.35 -7.17 -4.97
C GLU A 67 -9.27 -7.07 -6.49
N GLY A 68 -9.30 -5.86 -7.04
CA GLY A 68 -9.17 -5.64 -8.47
C GLY A 68 -7.79 -6.05 -9.02
N LEU A 69 -6.70 -5.74 -8.31
CA LEU A 69 -5.36 -6.19 -8.68
C LEU A 69 -5.22 -7.71 -8.60
N LYS A 70 -5.84 -8.36 -7.61
CA LYS A 70 -5.89 -9.82 -7.51
C LYS A 70 -6.62 -10.45 -8.70
N LYS A 71 -7.78 -9.88 -9.11
CA LYS A 71 -8.54 -10.32 -10.30
C LYS A 71 -7.71 -10.23 -11.57
N GLU A 72 -6.89 -9.19 -11.70
CA GLU A 72 -5.98 -8.97 -12.83
C GLU A 72 -4.65 -9.73 -12.72
N ARG A 73 -4.44 -10.51 -11.65
CA ARG A 73 -3.18 -11.22 -11.35
C ARG A 73 -1.94 -10.32 -11.27
N LEU A 74 -2.17 -9.04 -10.98
CA LEU A 74 -1.14 -8.02 -10.82
C LEU A 74 -0.64 -7.90 -9.39
N PHE A 75 -1.44 -8.32 -8.41
CA PHE A 75 -1.05 -8.29 -7.01
C PHE A 75 -0.15 -9.48 -6.68
N GLN A 76 1.16 -9.24 -6.61
CA GLN A 76 2.17 -10.26 -6.29
C GLN A 76 2.91 -9.83 -5.03
N THR A 77 2.42 -10.27 -3.88
CA THR A 77 3.14 -10.11 -2.61
C THR A 77 4.11 -11.28 -2.47
N THR A 78 5.41 -11.01 -2.45
CA THR A 78 6.40 -12.02 -2.07
C THR A 78 6.15 -12.42 -0.61
N THR A 79 5.89 -13.70 -0.35
CA THR A 79 5.88 -14.23 1.01
C THR A 79 7.32 -14.23 1.52
N ILE A 80 7.70 -13.21 2.29
CA ILE A 80 9.03 -13.15 2.89
C ILE A 80 9.04 -14.15 4.05
N HIS A 81 9.65 -15.32 3.85
CA HIS A 81 10.00 -16.21 4.96
C HIS A 81 11.20 -15.60 5.69
N GLU A 82 11.07 -15.40 7.01
CA GLU A 82 12.03 -14.68 7.87
C GLU A 82 13.48 -15.20 7.79
N ALA A 83 13.70 -16.46 7.39
CA ALA A 83 15.03 -17.08 7.39
C ALA A 83 15.96 -16.65 6.24
N SER A 84 15.46 -16.02 5.16
CA SER A 84 16.28 -15.72 3.96
C SER A 84 16.16 -14.27 3.46
N ILE A 85 15.84 -13.32 4.34
CA ILE A 85 15.59 -11.92 3.99
C ILE A 85 16.66 -11.35 3.05
N TYR A 86 17.96 -11.56 3.32
CA TYR A 86 19.04 -11.06 2.47
C TYR A 86 19.11 -11.72 1.09
N GLU A 87 18.89 -13.04 1.02
CA GLU A 87 18.93 -13.80 -0.24
C GLU A 87 17.70 -13.49 -1.11
N THR A 88 16.52 -13.38 -0.48
CA THR A 88 15.27 -12.97 -1.14
C THR A 88 15.35 -11.52 -1.62
N ILE A 89 15.93 -10.62 -0.84
CA ILE A 89 16.15 -9.22 -1.24
C ILE A 89 17.08 -9.14 -2.45
N LEU A 90 18.20 -9.87 -2.46
CA LEU A 90 19.11 -9.92 -3.61
C LEU A 90 18.41 -10.47 -4.86
N ILE A 91 17.69 -11.58 -4.75
CA ILE A 91 16.90 -12.16 -5.86
C ILE A 91 15.87 -11.14 -6.39
N THR A 92 15.23 -10.37 -5.49
CA THR A 92 14.22 -9.37 -5.87
C THR A 92 14.85 -8.12 -6.50
N LEU A 93 16.02 -7.67 -6.02
CA LEU A 93 16.80 -6.56 -6.61
C LEU A 93 17.28 -6.88 -8.03
N HIS A 94 17.68 -8.14 -8.27
CA HIS A 94 18.15 -8.59 -9.58
C HIS A 94 17.02 -9.05 -10.50
N SER A 95 15.78 -9.15 -9.99
CA SER A 95 14.63 -9.49 -10.82
C SER A 95 14.32 -8.33 -11.79
N PRO A 96 14.31 -8.57 -13.12
CA PRO A 96 13.90 -7.57 -14.09
C PRO A 96 12.39 -7.27 -14.02
N ASN A 97 11.65 -8.01 -13.19
CA ASN A 97 10.22 -7.86 -13.06
C ASN A 97 9.86 -7.02 -11.85
N ALA A 98 9.44 -5.79 -12.11
CA ALA A 98 8.81 -4.93 -11.13
C ALA A 98 7.50 -5.57 -10.65
N LEU A 99 7.33 -5.70 -9.34
CA LEU A 99 6.15 -6.31 -8.72
C LEU A 99 5.26 -5.21 -8.13
N ILE A 100 3.96 -5.25 -8.43
CA ILE A 100 3.00 -4.45 -7.66
C ILE A 100 2.89 -5.07 -6.27
N ALA A 101 3.61 -4.49 -5.32
CA ALA A 101 3.79 -5.00 -3.96
C ALA A 101 2.97 -4.21 -2.92
N GLY A 102 2.18 -3.23 -3.36
CA GLY A 102 1.35 -2.47 -2.43
C GLY A 102 0.36 -1.51 -3.07
N VAL A 103 -0.51 -0.98 -2.20
CA VAL A 103 -1.49 0.07 -2.49
C VAL A 103 -1.43 1.09 -1.36
N ALA A 104 -1.41 2.39 -1.68
CA ALA A 104 -1.52 3.48 -0.71
C ALA A 104 -3.00 3.78 -0.43
N PHE A 105 -3.40 3.83 0.84
CA PHE A 105 -4.80 4.07 1.22
C PHE A 105 -5.11 5.51 1.67
N GLY A 106 -4.27 6.50 1.36
CA GLY A 106 -4.30 7.87 1.93
C GLY A 106 -5.69 8.41 2.33
N GLY A 107 -6.50 8.85 1.36
CA GLY A 107 -7.81 9.44 1.63
C GLY A 107 -8.84 8.47 2.22
N TYR A 108 -8.77 7.19 1.84
CA TYR A 108 -9.67 6.15 2.33
C TYR A 108 -9.39 5.78 3.80
N ALA A 109 -8.11 5.67 4.17
CA ALA A 109 -7.65 5.45 5.54
C ALA A 109 -8.08 6.61 6.44
N ARG A 110 -7.94 7.86 5.97
CA ARG A 110 -8.44 9.04 6.70
C ARG A 110 -9.93 8.95 6.98
N LYS A 111 -10.75 8.45 6.04
CA LYS A 111 -12.21 8.29 6.25
C LYS A 111 -12.55 7.23 7.28
N ILE A 112 -11.83 6.11 7.28
CA ILE A 112 -12.05 5.01 8.23
C ILE A 112 -11.68 5.48 9.64
N VAL A 113 -10.42 5.86 9.85
CA VAL A 113 -9.91 6.33 11.14
C VAL A 113 -10.63 7.60 11.59
N GLY A 114 -10.99 8.48 10.65
CA GLY A 114 -11.72 9.72 10.93
C GLY A 114 -13.06 9.51 11.61
N ARG A 115 -13.74 8.36 11.43
CA ARG A 115 -14.99 8.05 12.16
C ARG A 115 -14.73 7.87 13.65
N VAL A 116 -13.66 7.15 13.98
CA VAL A 116 -13.23 6.92 15.37
C VAL A 116 -12.83 8.26 16.01
N LEU A 117 -12.04 9.07 15.30
CA LEU A 117 -11.65 10.41 15.76
C LEU A 117 -12.85 11.34 15.96
N SER A 118 -13.82 11.31 15.05
CA SER A 118 -15.05 12.12 15.16
C SER A 118 -15.90 11.69 16.36
N SER A 119 -15.94 10.41 16.69
CA SER A 119 -16.63 9.89 17.88
C SER A 119 -15.99 10.39 19.17
N VAL A 120 -14.65 10.40 19.27
CA VAL A 120 -13.95 11.01 20.40
C VAL A 120 -14.30 12.49 20.51
N GLN A 121 -14.32 13.20 19.39
CA GLN A 121 -14.63 14.63 19.38
C GLN A 121 -16.07 14.95 19.79
N SER A 122 -17.04 14.13 19.37
CA SER A 122 -18.45 14.37 19.72
C SER A 122 -18.75 14.12 21.20
N HIS A 123 -18.03 13.20 21.84
CA HIS A 123 -18.25 12.84 23.25
C HIS A 123 -17.36 13.64 24.21
N HIS A 124 -16.18 14.07 23.78
CA HIS A 124 -15.14 14.64 24.66
C HIS A 124 -14.56 15.98 24.17
N GLY A 125 -15.07 16.55 23.06
CA GLY A 125 -14.60 17.84 22.53
C GLY A 125 -13.26 17.76 21.81
N LEU A 126 -12.39 18.76 21.97
CA LEU A 126 -11.05 18.80 21.35
C LEU A 126 -10.04 17.90 22.09
N ALA A 127 -10.40 16.63 22.26
CA ALA A 127 -9.60 15.66 23.00
C ALA A 127 -8.69 14.85 22.05
N ARG A 128 -7.53 14.44 22.54
CA ARG A 128 -6.56 13.65 21.79
C ARG A 128 -6.95 12.18 21.87
N VAL A 129 -6.90 11.46 20.75
CA VAL A 129 -7.29 10.04 20.73
C VAL A 129 -6.40 9.17 21.63
N GLU A 130 -5.16 9.59 21.84
CA GLU A 130 -4.19 8.92 22.71
C GLU A 130 -4.62 8.87 24.18
N ASP A 131 -5.53 9.76 24.59
CA ASP A 131 -6.07 9.80 25.94
C ASP A 131 -7.25 8.81 26.13
N PHE A 132 -7.69 8.15 25.06
CA PHE A 132 -8.83 7.22 25.06
C PHE A 132 -8.41 5.84 24.52
N PRO A 133 -7.92 4.94 25.39
CA PRO A 133 -7.34 3.66 24.98
C PRO A 133 -8.25 2.80 24.11
N GLU A 134 -9.56 2.79 24.37
CA GLU A 134 -10.53 1.99 23.60
C GLU A 134 -10.67 2.51 22.16
N GLN A 135 -10.81 3.82 21.98
CA GLN A 135 -10.93 4.45 20.67
C GLN A 135 -9.59 4.41 19.92
N LEU A 136 -8.46 4.56 20.62
CA LEU A 136 -7.15 4.33 20.02
C LEU A 136 -7.01 2.90 19.50
N LEU A 137 -7.38 1.91 20.32
CA LEU A 137 -7.37 0.50 19.92
C LEU A 137 -8.28 0.25 18.72
N GLN A 138 -9.49 0.82 18.70
CA GLN A 138 -10.40 0.72 17.57
C GLN A 138 -9.79 1.30 16.29
N ALA A 139 -9.16 2.48 16.36
CA ALA A 139 -8.48 3.09 15.21
C ALA A 139 -7.31 2.22 14.69
N ILE A 140 -6.57 1.56 15.59
CA ILE A 140 -5.50 0.62 15.24
C ILE A 140 -6.09 -0.62 14.56
N ILE A 141 -7.14 -1.22 15.12
CA ILE A 141 -7.80 -2.41 14.55
C ILE A 141 -8.31 -2.11 13.14
N GLU A 142 -9.00 -0.98 12.94
CA GLU A 142 -9.50 -0.59 11.63
C GLU A 142 -8.37 -0.31 10.63
N SER A 143 -7.29 0.30 11.08
CA SER A 143 -6.09 0.51 10.26
C SER A 143 -5.43 -0.81 9.87
N LEU A 144 -5.31 -1.75 10.81
CA LEU A 144 -4.75 -3.09 10.58
C LEU A 144 -5.62 -3.91 9.63
N ALA A 145 -6.94 -3.88 9.78
CA ALA A 145 -7.87 -4.53 8.86
C ALA A 145 -7.70 -3.98 7.43
N LEU A 146 -7.51 -2.67 7.29
CA LEU A 146 -7.27 -2.02 6.00
C LEU A 146 -5.95 -2.48 5.36
N VAL A 147 -4.83 -2.40 6.08
CA VAL A 147 -3.52 -2.80 5.55
C VAL A 147 -3.38 -4.32 5.41
N GLY A 148 -4.13 -5.10 6.17
CA GLY A 148 -4.16 -6.56 6.13
C GLY A 148 -4.68 -7.14 4.81
N THR A 149 -5.40 -6.32 4.03
CA THR A 149 -5.75 -6.70 2.64
C THR A 149 -4.50 -6.85 1.76
N VAL A 150 -3.44 -6.09 2.05
CA VAL A 150 -2.17 -6.05 1.32
C VAL A 150 -1.11 -6.91 1.99
N LYS A 151 -1.01 -6.81 3.32
CA LYS A 151 0.00 -7.49 4.14
C LYS A 151 -0.64 -8.72 4.77
N CYS A 152 -0.08 -9.90 4.55
CA CYS A 152 -0.57 -11.18 5.10
C CYS A 152 -0.40 -11.25 6.63
N TYR A 153 -1.08 -10.39 7.39
CA TYR A 153 -1.11 -10.47 8.84
C TYR A 153 -1.97 -11.66 9.24
N ASN A 154 -1.35 -12.66 9.88
CA ASN A 154 -2.08 -13.77 10.48
C ASN A 154 -2.67 -13.26 11.80
N ILE A 155 -3.91 -12.74 11.78
CA ILE A 155 -4.59 -12.19 12.97
C ILE A 155 -4.99 -13.33 13.95
N GLN A 156 -4.72 -14.60 13.62
CA GLN A 156 -4.85 -15.72 14.55
C GLN A 156 -3.66 -15.79 15.52
N LYS A 157 -3.65 -14.91 16.53
CA LYS A 157 -3.22 -15.17 17.91
C LYS A 157 -3.12 -13.85 18.66
N GLN A 158 -4.17 -13.51 19.40
CA GLN A 158 -4.13 -12.94 20.75
C GLN A 158 -5.54 -12.47 21.11
N ILE A 159 -6.41 -13.42 21.42
CA ILE A 159 -7.38 -13.22 22.49
C ILE A 159 -7.14 -14.42 23.40
N THR A 160 -6.42 -14.15 24.49
CA THR A 160 -6.31 -15.08 25.63
C THR A 160 -7.63 -15.07 26.38
#